data_AF-A0A3N2MP57-F1
#
_entry.id   AF-A0A3N2MP57-F1
#
_cell.length_a   1.000
_cell.length_b   1.000
_cell.length_c   1.000
_cell.angle_alpha   90.00
_cell.angle_beta   90.00
_cell.angle_gamma   90.00
#
_symmetry.space_group_name_H-M   'P 1'
#
loop_
_entity.id
_entity.type
_entity.pdbx_description
1 polymer ?
#
loop_
_entity_poly.entity_id
_entity_poly.type
_entity_poly.pdbx_seq_one_letter_code
_entity_poly.pdbx_strand_id
1 'polypeptide(L)'
;MEKFEDILVNYFGATQPIFDNTTGGLTPSGEKAYKKLKALINKLGAVKMLDKNNVLEALNKIVETHVVVSQLNLSSELNGLRLAVIGKTLFTYDSWNGSSMTIVVDGIEILTDSVLFTGKNNWGNRSGIYVGKEYLEELIATGAAVQHNTIDHCDVTTSWTLKDNSKN
;
A
#
# COMPACT_ATOMS: atom_id res chain seq x y z
N MET A 1 15.50 -3.51 -7.39
CA MET A 1 15.20 -2.08 -7.64
C MET A 1 15.65 -1.30 -6.41
N GLU A 2 16.48 -0.26 -6.56
CA GLU A 2 16.88 0.56 -5.40
C GLU A 2 15.68 1.33 -4.85
N LYS A 3 15.54 1.38 -3.51
CA LYS A 3 14.46 2.12 -2.84
C LYS A 3 14.87 3.57 -2.60
N PHE A 4 13.87 4.43 -2.37
CA PHE A 4 14.11 5.83 -2.00
C PHE A 4 14.96 5.97 -0.72
N GLU A 5 14.76 5.08 0.27
CA GLU A 5 15.60 5.09 1.48
C GLU A 5 17.06 4.79 1.16
N ASP A 6 17.32 3.83 0.26
CA ASP A 6 18.67 3.43 -0.13
C ASP A 6 19.43 4.61 -0.75
N ILE A 7 18.74 5.43 -1.56
CA ILE A 7 19.33 6.63 -2.16
C ILE A 7 19.79 7.60 -1.06
N LEU A 8 18.94 7.85 -0.06
CA LEU A 8 19.24 8.80 1.01
C LEU A 8 20.35 8.29 1.94
N VAL A 9 20.39 6.99 2.23
CA VAL A 9 21.44 6.38 3.04
C VAL A 9 22.78 6.39 2.29
N ASN A 10 22.81 5.80 1.09
CA ASN A 10 24.06 5.50 0.39
C ASN A 10 24.73 6.75 -0.18
N TYR A 11 23.97 7.75 -0.60
CA TYR A 11 24.51 8.92 -1.29
C TYR A 11 24.42 10.23 -0.50
N PHE A 12 23.57 10.31 0.53
CA PHE A 12 23.37 11.55 1.30
C PHE A 12 23.64 11.43 2.80
N GLY A 13 24.06 10.24 3.26
CA GLY A 13 24.52 9.97 4.62
C GLY A 13 23.40 10.01 5.65
N ALA A 14 22.18 9.64 5.26
CA ALA A 14 21.07 9.50 6.19
C ALA A 14 21.27 8.26 7.07
N THR A 15 20.90 8.38 8.34
CA THR A 15 20.85 7.24 9.28
C THR A 15 19.46 6.63 9.25
N GLN A 16 19.37 5.31 9.18
CA GLN A 16 18.08 4.62 9.31
C GLN A 16 17.54 4.73 10.75
N PRO A 17 16.21 4.75 10.94
CA PRO A 17 15.18 4.76 9.90
C PRO A 17 15.03 6.14 9.21
N ILE A 18 14.73 6.12 7.90
CA ILE A 18 14.56 7.33 7.09
C ILE A 18 13.21 7.99 7.35
N PHE A 19 12.18 7.16 7.52
CA PHE A 19 10.85 7.59 7.90
C PHE A 19 10.61 7.29 9.38
N ASP A 20 9.90 8.19 10.04
CA ASP A 20 9.52 8.06 11.43
C ASP A 20 8.38 7.05 11.56
N ASN A 21 8.57 6.03 12.38
CA ASN A 21 7.60 4.93 12.49
C ASN A 21 6.25 5.36 13.10
N THR A 22 6.12 6.59 13.63
CA THR A 22 4.90 7.09 14.28
C THR A 22 4.09 7.98 13.33
N THR A 23 4.77 8.79 12.52
CA THR A 23 4.17 9.78 11.64
C THR A 23 4.30 9.45 10.15
N GLY A 24 5.22 8.53 9.82
CA GLY A 24 5.84 8.27 8.50
C GLY A 24 6.33 9.48 7.76
N GLY A 25 6.43 10.63 8.42
CA GLY A 25 7.23 11.74 7.95
C GLY A 25 8.69 11.32 7.93
N LEU A 26 9.51 12.10 7.25
CA LEU A 26 10.95 11.89 7.31
C LEU A 26 11.45 12.13 8.75
N THR A 27 12.35 11.28 9.24
CA THR A 27 13.08 11.57 10.48
C THR A 27 13.96 12.81 10.28
N PRO A 28 14.47 13.45 11.35
CA PRO A 28 15.40 14.58 11.20
C PRO A 28 16.63 14.26 10.33
N SER A 29 17.08 13.00 10.35
CA SER A 29 18.16 12.50 9.49
C SER A 29 17.71 12.38 8.03
N GLY A 30 16.52 11.80 7.81
CA GLY A 30 15.86 11.71 6.50
C GLY A 30 15.59 13.07 5.88
N GLU A 31 15.08 14.04 6.63
CA GLU A 31 14.82 15.42 6.17
C GLU A 31 16.11 16.12 5.73
N LYS A 32 17.17 15.99 6.54
CA LYS A 32 18.47 16.58 6.23
C LYS A 32 19.05 16.01 4.94
N ALA A 33 18.94 14.70 4.74
CA ALA A 33 19.38 14.03 3.51
C ALA A 33 18.51 14.40 2.31
N TYR A 34 17.19 14.40 2.48
CA TYR A 34 16.24 14.77 1.43
C TYR A 34 16.45 16.21 0.96
N LYS A 35 16.74 17.14 1.87
CA LYS A 35 17.10 18.52 1.53
C LYS A 35 18.37 18.59 0.66
N LYS A 36 19.38 17.77 0.91
CA LYS A 36 20.58 17.69 0.07
C LYS A 36 20.26 17.12 -1.31
N LEU A 37 19.43 16.08 -1.39
CA LEU A 37 18.97 15.52 -2.67
C LEU A 37 18.22 16.57 -3.50
N LYS A 38 17.26 17.30 -2.91
CA LYS A 38 16.56 18.40 -3.60
C LYS A 38 17.53 19.49 -4.09
N ALA A 39 18.55 19.82 -3.30
CA ALA A 39 19.56 20.78 -3.70
C ALA A 39 20.38 20.30 -4.91
N LEU A 40 20.73 19.01 -4.97
CA LEU A 40 21.41 18.43 -6.13
C LEU A 40 20.51 18.47 -7.38
N ILE A 41 19.25 18.05 -7.26
CA ILE A 41 18.28 18.07 -8.37
C ILE A 41 18.10 19.48 -8.92
N ASN A 42 18.02 20.49 -8.05
CA ASN A 42 17.96 21.89 -8.47
C ASN A 42 19.19 22.32 -9.29
N LYS A 43 20.40 21.90 -8.89
CA LYS A 43 21.63 22.20 -9.65
C LYS A 43 21.63 21.50 -11.01
N LEU A 44 21.23 20.22 -11.07
CA LEU A 44 21.16 19.46 -12.32
C LEU A 44 20.08 20.00 -13.27
N GLY A 45 18.94 20.43 -12.74
CA GLY A 45 17.91 21.11 -13.50
C GLY A 45 18.35 22.46 -14.06
N ALA A 46 19.18 23.22 -13.31
CA ALA A 46 19.71 24.49 -13.79
C ALA A 46 20.63 24.33 -15.01
N VAL A 47 21.34 23.20 -15.11
CA VAL A 47 22.14 22.82 -16.30
C VAL A 47 21.35 22.00 -17.32
N LYS A 48 20.01 21.92 -17.17
CA LYS A 48 19.08 21.21 -18.07
C LYS A 48 19.40 19.72 -18.26
N MET A 49 20.07 19.08 -17.29
CA MET A 49 20.33 17.64 -17.34
C MET A 49 19.10 16.80 -17.00
N LEU A 50 18.11 17.40 -16.34
CA LEU A 50 16.86 16.75 -15.98
C LEU A 50 15.71 17.76 -15.90
N ASP A 51 14.48 17.26 -15.99
CA ASP A 51 13.29 18.02 -15.65
C ASP A 51 13.13 18.05 -14.13
N LYS A 52 13.61 19.14 -13.51
CA LYS A 52 13.60 19.26 -12.06
C LYS A 52 12.20 19.24 -11.47
N ASN A 53 11.20 19.76 -12.17
CA ASN A 53 9.87 19.90 -11.60
C ASN A 53 9.22 18.52 -11.49
N ASN A 54 9.27 17.74 -12.57
CA ASN A 54 8.73 16.38 -12.59
C ASN A 54 9.45 15.47 -11.57
N VAL A 55 10.78 15.59 -11.46
CA VAL A 55 11.56 14.77 -10.49
C VAL A 55 11.22 15.16 -9.05
N LEU A 56 11.13 16.46 -8.73
CA LEU A 56 10.77 16.90 -7.37
C LEU A 56 9.33 16.53 -7.02
N GLU A 57 8.40 16.61 -7.97
CA GLU A 57 7.01 16.18 -7.79
C GLU A 57 6.94 14.68 -7.49
N ALA A 58 7.62 13.85 -8.28
CA ALA A 58 7.67 12.41 -8.05
C ALA A 58 8.28 12.06 -6.68
N LEU A 59 9.34 12.74 -6.26
CA LEU A 59 9.96 12.52 -4.95
C LEU A 59 9.09 12.99 -3.79
N ASN A 60 8.41 14.13 -3.92
CA ASN A 60 7.47 14.58 -2.90
C ASN A 60 6.30 13.59 -2.78
N LYS A 61 5.79 13.09 -3.90
CA LYS A 61 4.75 12.06 -3.90
C LYS A 61 5.19 10.79 -3.18
N ILE A 62 6.42 10.32 -3.33
CA ILE A 62 6.95 9.17 -2.57
C ILE A 62 6.91 9.43 -1.06
N VAL A 63 7.35 10.62 -0.62
CA VAL A 63 7.34 10.99 0.79
C VAL A 63 5.91 11.13 1.32
N GLU A 64 5.03 11.79 0.56
CA GLU A 64 3.61 11.97 0.90
C GLU A 64 2.87 10.63 0.96
N THR A 65 3.11 9.73 0.01
CA THR A 65 2.53 8.38 0.02
C THR A 65 3.05 7.56 1.20
N HIS A 66 4.32 7.70 1.58
CA HIS A 66 4.84 7.02 2.77
C HIS A 66 4.18 7.55 4.06
N VAL A 67 3.95 8.86 4.14
CA VAL A 67 3.18 9.48 5.22
C VAL A 67 1.77 8.88 5.25
N VAL A 68 1.05 8.88 4.14
CA VAL A 68 -0.30 8.28 4.01
C VAL A 68 -0.29 6.81 4.45
N VAL A 69 0.60 5.98 3.91
CA VAL A 69 0.67 4.54 4.23
C VAL A 69 1.05 4.28 5.68
N SER A 70 1.93 5.08 6.28
CA SER A 70 2.27 4.97 7.70
C SER A 70 1.15 5.45 8.63
N GLN A 71 0.33 6.39 8.15
CA GLN A 71 -0.79 7.00 8.84
C GLN A 71 -2.09 6.23 8.65
N LEU A 72 -2.06 5.08 7.97
CA LEU A 72 -3.14 4.08 7.98
C LEU A 72 -3.54 3.61 9.39
N ASN A 73 -2.82 4.01 10.45
CA ASN A 73 -3.19 3.89 11.86
C ASN A 73 -4.06 5.04 12.44
N LEU A 74 -4.48 6.04 11.64
CA LEU A 74 -5.33 7.18 12.06
C LEU A 74 -6.71 7.19 11.35
N SER A 75 -7.72 7.68 12.06
CA SER A 75 -9.16 7.40 11.85
C SER A 75 -9.79 7.92 10.55
N SER A 76 -9.18 8.85 9.81
CA SER A 76 -9.75 9.43 8.57
C SER A 76 -9.60 8.51 7.35
N GLU A 77 -8.48 7.82 7.22
CA GLU A 77 -8.22 6.88 6.12
C GLU A 77 -8.88 5.53 6.36
N LEU A 78 -8.97 5.08 7.62
CA LEU A 78 -9.83 3.96 7.99
C LEU A 78 -11.29 4.25 7.60
N ASN A 79 -11.75 5.49 7.74
CA ASN A 79 -13.08 5.88 7.25
C ASN A 79 -13.15 5.85 5.71
N GLY A 80 -12.11 6.30 4.99
CA GLY A 80 -12.03 6.17 3.53
C GLY A 80 -12.07 4.72 3.05
N LEU A 81 -11.26 3.85 3.66
CA LEU A 81 -11.25 2.42 3.41
C LEU A 81 -12.60 1.79 3.75
N ARG A 82 -13.19 2.13 4.91
CA ARG A 82 -14.54 1.70 5.28
C ARG A 82 -15.57 2.10 4.24
N LEU A 83 -15.58 3.35 3.78
CA LEU A 83 -16.49 3.81 2.73
C LEU A 83 -16.25 3.06 1.41
N ALA A 84 -15.01 2.70 1.10
CA ALA A 84 -14.66 2.01 -0.13
C ALA A 84 -15.05 0.52 -0.13
N VAL A 85 -15.15 -0.12 1.03
CA VAL A 85 -15.29 -1.60 1.12
C VAL A 85 -16.49 -2.09 1.94
N ILE A 86 -17.00 -1.34 2.91
CA ILE A 86 -18.13 -1.79 3.75
C ILE A 86 -19.39 -1.94 2.89
N GLY A 87 -20.11 -3.04 3.10
CA GLY A 87 -21.30 -3.42 2.34
C GLY A 87 -21.02 -4.04 0.96
N LYS A 88 -19.77 -3.97 0.49
CA LYS A 88 -19.34 -4.64 -0.74
C LYS A 88 -19.08 -6.11 -0.51
N THR A 89 -19.21 -6.90 -1.57
CA THR A 89 -18.87 -8.31 -1.56
C THR A 89 -17.40 -8.48 -1.91
N LEU A 90 -16.64 -9.05 -0.98
CA LEU A 90 -15.25 -9.45 -1.21
C LEU A 90 -15.19 -10.96 -1.41
N PHE A 91 -14.62 -11.38 -2.54
CA PHE A 91 -14.32 -12.76 -2.87
C PHE A 91 -12.81 -12.98 -2.84
N THR A 92 -12.39 -14.15 -2.39
CA THR A 92 -11.00 -14.62 -2.53
C THR A 92 -10.97 -16.06 -3.06
N TYR A 93 -9.93 -16.37 -3.82
CA TYR A 93 -9.63 -17.72 -4.29
C TYR A 93 -8.13 -17.98 -4.22
N ASP A 94 -7.76 -19.11 -3.62
CA ASP A 94 -6.41 -19.62 -3.53
C ASP A 94 -6.29 -20.89 -4.41
N SER A 95 -5.44 -20.81 -5.43
CA SER A 95 -5.26 -21.91 -6.39
C SER A 95 -4.46 -23.09 -5.86
N TRP A 96 -3.68 -22.93 -4.78
CA TRP A 96 -2.87 -24.01 -4.23
C TRP A 96 -3.74 -25.09 -3.59
N ASN A 97 -4.74 -24.68 -2.80
CA ASN A 97 -5.65 -25.58 -2.10
C ASN A 97 -7.09 -25.56 -2.64
N GLY A 98 -7.36 -24.77 -3.68
CA GLY A 98 -8.70 -24.60 -4.25
C GLY A 98 -9.70 -23.93 -3.27
N SER A 99 -9.21 -23.28 -2.22
CA SER A 99 -10.04 -22.64 -1.21
C SER A 99 -10.62 -21.34 -1.75
N SER A 100 -11.87 -21.08 -1.42
CA SER A 100 -12.52 -19.82 -1.75
C SER A 100 -13.40 -19.35 -0.61
N MET A 101 -13.58 -18.04 -0.53
CA MET A 101 -14.45 -17.42 0.46
C MET A 101 -15.09 -16.18 -0.12
N THR A 102 -16.35 -15.97 0.23
CA THR A 102 -17.09 -14.74 -0.07
C THR A 102 -17.64 -14.17 1.22
N ILE A 103 -17.44 -12.88 1.45
CA ILE A 103 -18.02 -12.13 2.57
C ILE A 103 -18.69 -10.85 2.08
N VAL A 104 -19.72 -10.40 2.78
CA VAL A 104 -20.17 -9.00 2.74
C VAL A 104 -19.45 -8.25 3.84
N VAL A 105 -18.55 -7.33 3.48
CA VAL A 105 -17.62 -6.70 4.42
C VAL A 105 -18.38 -5.78 5.38
N ASP A 106 -18.22 -6.00 6.68
CA ASP A 106 -18.77 -5.14 7.74
C ASP A 106 -17.74 -4.78 8.84
N GLY A 107 -16.55 -5.40 8.79
CA GLY A 107 -15.46 -5.14 9.72
C GLY A 107 -14.11 -5.13 9.01
N ILE A 108 -13.18 -4.36 9.56
CA ILE A 108 -11.82 -4.18 9.05
C ILE A 108 -10.86 -4.15 10.22
N GLU A 109 -9.81 -4.94 10.15
CA GLU A 109 -8.68 -4.94 11.07
C GLU A 109 -7.37 -4.78 10.28
N ILE A 110 -6.57 -3.80 10.66
CA ILE A 110 -5.29 -3.52 10.01
C ILE A 110 -4.21 -4.26 10.79
N LEU A 111 -3.49 -5.16 10.11
CA LEU A 111 -2.37 -5.92 10.65
C LEU A 111 -1.05 -5.36 10.09
N THR A 112 0.08 -5.93 10.50
CA THR A 112 1.41 -5.45 10.07
C THR A 112 1.55 -5.44 8.55
N ASP A 113 1.26 -6.56 7.88
CA ASP A 113 1.51 -6.73 6.44
C ASP A 113 0.22 -6.90 5.61
N SER A 114 -0.93 -7.00 6.27
CA SER A 114 -2.21 -7.26 5.63
C SER A 114 -3.35 -6.46 6.26
N VAL A 115 -4.48 -6.41 5.57
CA VAL A 115 -5.76 -6.01 6.14
C VAL A 115 -6.67 -7.24 6.17
N LEU A 116 -7.27 -7.49 7.33
CA LEU A 116 -8.29 -8.49 7.54
C LEU A 116 -9.66 -7.84 7.35
N PHE A 117 -10.37 -8.24 6.31
CA PHE A 117 -11.77 -7.90 6.12
C PHE A 117 -12.63 -8.99 6.76
N THR A 118 -13.59 -8.62 7.59
CA THR A 118 -14.56 -9.55 8.19
C THR A 118 -15.97 -9.24 7.76
N GLY A 119 -16.81 -10.27 7.74
CA GLY A 119 -18.18 -10.13 7.26
C GLY A 119 -18.98 -11.42 7.32
N LYS A 120 -20.27 -11.32 7.00
CA LYS A 120 -21.15 -12.48 6.87
C LYS A 120 -20.81 -13.22 5.58
N ASN A 121 -20.64 -14.53 5.68
CA ASN A 121 -20.44 -15.43 4.53
C ASN A 121 -21.77 -16.01 4.02
N ASN A 122 -21.69 -16.74 2.90
CA ASN A 122 -22.87 -17.36 2.26
C ASN A 122 -23.50 -18.51 3.07
N TRP A 123 -22.84 -18.98 4.13
CA TRP A 123 -23.33 -20.05 5.01
C TRP A 123 -23.94 -19.52 6.32
N GLY A 124 -24.10 -18.21 6.45
CA GLY A 124 -24.73 -17.57 7.60
C GLY A 124 -23.80 -17.30 8.79
N ASN A 125 -22.54 -17.70 8.70
CA ASN A 125 -21.51 -17.47 9.72
C ASN A 125 -20.65 -16.24 9.38
N ARG A 126 -19.86 -15.77 10.35
CA ARG A 126 -18.83 -14.74 10.10
C ARG A 126 -17.54 -15.39 9.60
N SER A 127 -16.86 -14.73 8.68
CA SER A 127 -15.55 -15.16 8.17
C SER A 127 -14.66 -13.96 7.89
N GLY A 128 -13.37 -14.25 7.70
CA GLY A 128 -12.34 -13.25 7.43
C GLY A 128 -11.60 -13.54 6.13
N ILE A 129 -11.23 -12.50 5.40
CA ILE A 129 -10.37 -12.54 4.22
C ILE A 129 -9.19 -11.59 4.45
N TYR A 130 -7.97 -12.11 4.32
CA TYR A 130 -6.74 -11.32 4.40
C TYR A 130 -6.36 -10.83 3.00
N VAL A 131 -5.97 -9.56 2.91
CA VAL A 131 -5.40 -8.95 1.70
C VAL A 131 -4.08 -8.30 2.08
N GLY A 132 -2.99 -8.66 1.39
CA GLY A 132 -1.69 -8.03 1.58
C GLY A 132 -1.76 -6.53 1.29
N LYS A 133 -1.07 -5.71 2.09
CA LYS A 133 -1.14 -4.25 1.95
C LYS A 133 -0.71 -3.77 0.57
N GLU A 134 0.25 -4.44 -0.07
CA GLU A 134 0.69 -4.09 -1.43
C GLU A 134 -0.40 -4.27 -2.50
N TYR A 135 -1.45 -5.05 -2.24
CA TYR A 135 -2.53 -5.34 -3.20
C TYR A 135 -3.81 -4.52 -2.93
N LEU A 136 -3.87 -3.78 -1.81
CA LEU A 136 -5.07 -3.03 -1.42
C LEU A 136 -5.40 -1.91 -2.40
N GLU A 137 -4.39 -1.18 -2.85
CA GLU A 137 -4.58 -0.06 -3.78
C GLU A 137 -5.21 -0.56 -5.09
N GLU A 138 -4.65 -1.63 -5.66
CA GLU A 138 -5.16 -2.25 -6.88
C GLU A 138 -6.59 -2.78 -6.69
N LEU A 139 -6.83 -3.51 -5.59
CA LEU A 139 -8.14 -4.08 -5.28
C LEU A 139 -9.23 -3.00 -5.15
N ILE A 140 -8.93 -1.90 -4.47
CA ILE A 140 -9.89 -0.80 -4.26
C ILE A 140 -10.12 -0.02 -5.54
N ALA A 141 -9.06 0.25 -6.31
CA ALA A 141 -9.13 1.06 -7.53
C ALA A 141 -9.82 0.31 -8.68
N THR A 142 -9.54 -0.98 -8.85
CA THR A 142 -9.99 -1.76 -10.02
C THR A 142 -11.11 -2.75 -9.70
N GLY A 143 -11.30 -3.07 -8.42
CA GLY A 143 -12.20 -4.14 -7.98
C GLY A 143 -11.57 -5.54 -8.04
N ALA A 144 -10.30 -5.69 -8.42
CA ALA A 144 -9.60 -6.98 -8.40
C ALA A 144 -8.11 -6.82 -8.08
N ALA A 145 -7.49 -7.86 -7.54
CA ALA A 145 -6.04 -7.95 -7.38
C ALA A 145 -5.61 -9.43 -7.39
N VAL A 146 -4.39 -9.69 -7.85
CA VAL A 146 -3.83 -11.06 -7.91
C VAL A 146 -2.40 -11.06 -7.38
N GLN A 147 -2.16 -11.89 -6.38
CA GLN A 147 -0.84 -12.23 -5.91
C GLN A 147 -0.37 -13.50 -6.61
N HIS A 148 0.85 -13.45 -7.16
CA HIS A 148 1.54 -14.61 -7.70
C HIS A 148 2.59 -15.10 -6.71
N ASN A 149 2.58 -16.39 -6.41
CA ASN A 149 3.53 -17.06 -5.54
C ASN A 149 4.04 -18.33 -6.23
N THR A 150 5.18 -18.85 -5.75
CA THR A 150 5.68 -20.17 -6.15
C THR A 150 5.75 -21.05 -4.89
N ILE A 151 5.03 -22.17 -4.90
CA ILE A 151 5.02 -23.17 -3.83
C ILE A 151 5.38 -24.52 -4.45
N ASP A 152 6.37 -25.23 -3.90
CA ASP A 152 6.82 -26.53 -4.40
C ASP A 152 7.11 -26.57 -5.92
N HIS A 153 7.70 -25.49 -6.45
CA HIS A 153 7.96 -25.27 -7.88
C HIS A 153 6.71 -25.14 -8.77
N CYS A 154 5.52 -25.01 -8.18
CA CYS A 154 4.28 -24.69 -8.86
C CYS A 154 3.97 -23.20 -8.72
N ASP A 155 3.61 -22.55 -9.82
CA ASP A 155 3.06 -21.21 -9.79
C ASP A 155 1.62 -21.28 -9.28
N VAL A 156 1.37 -20.56 -8.20
CA VAL A 156 0.06 -20.47 -7.56
C VAL A 156 -0.32 -19.02 -7.40
N THR A 157 -1.61 -18.76 -7.52
CA THR A 157 -2.19 -17.43 -7.35
C THR A 157 -3.15 -17.40 -6.17
N THR A 158 -3.11 -16.31 -5.44
CA THR A 158 -4.20 -15.87 -4.56
C THR A 158 -4.84 -14.66 -5.23
N SER A 159 -6.15 -14.68 -5.40
CA SER A 159 -6.89 -13.60 -6.08
C SER A 159 -7.98 -13.03 -5.19
N TRP A 160 -8.28 -11.75 -5.39
CA TRP A 160 -9.35 -11.05 -4.71
C TRP A 160 -10.23 -10.31 -5.71
N THR A 161 -11.53 -10.23 -5.43
CA THR A 161 -12.47 -9.43 -6.21
C THR A 161 -13.44 -8.71 -5.29
N LEU A 162 -13.54 -7.40 -5.44
CA LEU A 162 -14.42 -6.51 -4.67
C LEU A 162 -15.55 -6.01 -5.57
N LYS A 163 -16.79 -6.38 -5.25
CA LYS A 163 -17.99 -6.01 -6.01
C LYS A 163 -18.91 -5.11 -5.20
N ASP A 164 -19.37 -4.04 -5.83
CA ASP A 164 -20.34 -3.13 -5.26
C ASP A 164 -21.77 -3.67 -5.47
N ASN A 165 -22.45 -4.01 -4.37
CA ASN A 165 -23.81 -4.56 -4.42
C ASN A 165 -24.89 -3.48 -4.66
N SER A 166 -24.53 -2.20 -4.66
CA SER A 166 -25.47 -1.08 -4.85
C SER A 166 -25.82 -0.77 -6.31
N LYS A 167 -25.21 -1.46 -7.27
CA LYS A 167 -25.40 -1.23 -8.73
C LYS A 167 -26.19 -2.32 -9.46
N ASN A 168 -27.03 -3.08 -8.74
CA ASN A 168 -27.99 -4.00 -9.37
C ASN A 168 -29.30 -3.30 -9.73
#